data_AF-A0A9D7K671-F1
#
_entry.id   AF-A0A9D7K671-F1
#
_cell.length_a   1.000
_cell.length_b   1.000
_cell.length_c   1.000
_cell.angle_alpha   90.00
_cell.angle_beta   90.00
_cell.angle_gamma   90.00
#
_symmetry.space_group_name_H-M   'P 1'
#
loop_
_entity.id
_entity.type
_entity.pdbx_description
1 polymer ?
#
loop_
_entity_poly.entity_id
_entity_poly.type
_entity_poly.pdbx_seq_one_letter_code
_entity_poly.pdbx_strand_id
1 'polypeptide(L)'
;MLNTTASSNTAVGHYSLEYTLSGEHNTAIGGSAGKTNVEGNKNTFLGSWAGMQMQGGNDNTIIGYWARGSAVSTGGNNNVHIGSEAGRSNNGDGNVFLSAIQQADILSGSHQLVIHNNESDNPLIYGIDERKEINGSLSIEGLNFFACRVLLPLSGTTCQS
;
A
#
# COMPACT_ATOMS: atom_id res chain seq x y z
N MET A 1 -27.76 3.33 2.67
CA MET A 1 -26.91 4.47 2.26
C MET A 1 -27.41 5.70 2.99
N LEU A 2 -26.62 6.24 3.90
CA LEU A 2 -26.89 7.55 4.51
C LEU A 2 -25.96 8.54 3.83
N ASN A 3 -26.47 9.25 2.82
CA ASN A 3 -25.67 10.06 1.90
C ASN A 3 -26.19 11.51 1.92
N THR A 4 -25.53 12.39 2.69
CA THR A 4 -25.99 13.76 2.92
C THR A 4 -25.44 14.77 1.92
N THR A 5 -24.26 14.52 1.32
CA THR A 5 -23.66 15.34 0.25
C THR A 5 -22.81 14.58 -0.77
N ALA A 6 -22.58 13.27 -0.61
CA ALA A 6 -21.59 12.56 -1.43
C ALA A 6 -22.13 12.19 -2.83
N SER A 7 -21.33 12.47 -3.86
CA SER A 7 -21.71 12.27 -5.27
C SER A 7 -20.74 11.33 -6.01
N SER A 8 -21.22 10.75 -7.13
CA SER A 8 -20.38 10.00 -8.09
C SER A 8 -19.66 8.75 -7.54
N ASN A 9 -20.28 8.04 -6.59
CA ASN A 9 -19.74 6.80 -6.03
C ASN A 9 -20.33 5.55 -6.69
N THR A 10 -19.53 4.50 -6.88
CA THR A 10 -19.99 3.17 -7.30
C THR A 10 -19.83 2.19 -6.13
N ALA A 11 -20.91 1.52 -5.72
CA ALA A 11 -20.89 0.54 -4.63
C ALA A 11 -21.54 -0.78 -5.07
N VAL A 12 -20.80 -1.89 -5.00
CA VAL A 12 -21.29 -3.22 -5.36
C VAL A 12 -20.88 -4.21 -4.27
N GLY A 13 -21.87 -4.72 -3.52
CA GLY A 13 -21.64 -5.70 -2.44
C GLY A 13 -22.34 -5.29 -1.14
N HIS A 14 -22.58 -6.27 -0.27
CA HIS A 14 -23.22 -6.04 1.02
C HIS A 14 -22.37 -5.12 1.90
N TYR A 15 -22.94 -4.01 2.39
CA TYR A 15 -22.25 -2.96 3.18
C TYR A 15 -21.11 -2.20 2.48
N SER A 16 -21.01 -2.28 1.15
CA SER A 16 -20.06 -1.46 0.38
C SER A 16 -20.44 0.02 0.49
N LEU A 17 -19.48 0.88 0.89
CA LEU A 17 -19.66 2.33 1.15
C LEU A 17 -20.86 2.68 2.06
N GLU A 18 -21.15 1.84 3.07
CA GLU A 18 -22.33 2.01 3.92
C GLU A 18 -22.34 3.34 4.70
N TYR A 19 -21.18 3.74 5.23
CA TYR A 19 -21.00 4.91 6.10
C TYR A 19 -20.14 6.00 5.45
N THR A 20 -20.38 6.31 4.17
CA THR A 20 -19.78 7.49 3.51
C THR A 20 -20.67 8.72 3.74
N LEU A 21 -20.15 9.74 4.44
CA LEU A 21 -20.90 10.97 4.75
C LEU A 21 -20.74 12.02 3.64
N SER A 22 -19.50 12.32 3.23
CA SER A 22 -19.17 13.40 2.28
C SER A 22 -18.20 13.00 1.17
N GLY A 23 -17.62 11.80 1.20
CA GLY A 23 -16.61 11.35 0.22
C GLY A 23 -17.15 11.08 -1.20
N GLU A 24 -16.54 11.68 -2.21
CA GLU A 24 -16.96 11.63 -3.62
C GLU A 24 -16.01 10.83 -4.50
N HIS A 25 -16.51 10.38 -5.66
CA HIS A 25 -15.72 9.70 -6.71
C HIS A 25 -15.03 8.40 -6.26
N ASN A 26 -15.64 7.67 -5.32
CA ASN A 26 -15.13 6.39 -4.84
C ASN A 26 -15.74 5.22 -5.62
N THR A 27 -14.94 4.21 -5.92
CA THR A 27 -15.42 2.93 -6.44
C THR A 27 -15.18 1.85 -5.40
N ALA A 28 -16.20 1.09 -5.04
CA ALA A 28 -16.11 0.01 -4.07
C ALA A 28 -16.85 -1.24 -4.58
N ILE A 29 -16.11 -2.35 -4.69
CA ILE A 29 -16.64 -3.62 -5.17
C ILE A 29 -16.17 -4.72 -4.21
N GLY A 30 -17.10 -5.32 -3.46
CA GLY A 30 -16.83 -6.33 -2.44
C GLY A 30 -17.68 -6.14 -1.17
N GLY A 31 -17.83 -7.20 -0.37
CA GLY A 31 -18.54 -7.10 0.90
C GLY A 31 -17.81 -6.18 1.87
N SER A 32 -18.49 -5.14 2.37
CA SER A 32 -17.93 -4.13 3.27
C SER A 32 -16.68 -3.40 2.71
N ALA A 33 -16.51 -3.37 1.39
CA ALA A 33 -15.46 -2.58 0.74
C ALA A 33 -15.71 -1.08 0.98
N GLY A 34 -14.71 -0.37 1.51
CA GLY A 34 -14.80 1.05 1.86
C GLY A 34 -15.87 1.38 2.92
N LYS A 35 -16.29 0.41 3.74
CA LYS A 35 -17.49 0.51 4.60
C LYS A 35 -17.58 1.81 5.41
N THR A 36 -16.49 2.26 6.03
CA THR A 36 -16.48 3.47 6.87
C THR A 36 -15.70 4.64 6.27
N ASN A 37 -15.59 4.74 4.94
CA ASN A 37 -14.93 5.87 4.28
C ASN A 37 -15.75 7.17 4.45
N VAL A 38 -15.57 7.86 5.59
CA VAL A 38 -16.40 9.01 6.01
C VAL A 38 -16.27 10.20 5.06
N GLU A 39 -15.04 10.64 4.78
CA GLU A 39 -14.74 11.88 4.04
C GLU A 39 -13.76 11.69 2.86
N GLY A 40 -13.23 10.48 2.65
CA GLY A 40 -12.20 10.22 1.64
C GLY A 40 -12.76 10.27 0.21
N ASN A 41 -12.02 10.90 -0.69
CA ASN A 41 -12.40 11.09 -2.09
C ASN A 41 -11.49 10.31 -3.03
N LYS A 42 -12.02 9.94 -4.20
CA LYS A 42 -11.23 9.36 -5.31
C LYS A 42 -10.51 8.06 -4.95
N ASN A 43 -11.10 7.24 -4.09
CA ASN A 43 -10.54 5.96 -3.70
C ASN A 43 -11.13 4.81 -4.54
N THR A 44 -10.31 3.80 -4.82
CA THR A 44 -10.74 2.54 -5.42
C THR A 44 -10.57 1.42 -4.40
N PHE A 45 -11.66 0.74 -4.05
CA PHE A 45 -11.71 -0.42 -3.16
C PHE A 45 -12.21 -1.64 -3.93
N LEU A 46 -11.40 -2.70 -4.04
CA LEU A 46 -11.78 -3.92 -4.73
C LEU A 46 -11.42 -5.16 -3.89
N GLY A 47 -12.42 -5.88 -3.41
CA GLY A 47 -12.28 -7.05 -2.54
C GLY A 47 -13.11 -6.93 -1.26
N SER A 48 -13.46 -8.07 -0.64
CA SER A 48 -14.13 -8.06 0.67
C SER A 48 -13.22 -7.43 1.73
N TRP A 49 -13.77 -6.51 2.50
CA TRP A 49 -13.07 -5.75 3.55
C TRP A 49 -11.90 -4.88 3.08
N ALA A 50 -11.76 -4.65 1.77
CA ALA A 50 -10.80 -3.68 1.23
C ALA A 50 -11.11 -2.28 1.77
N GLY A 51 -10.17 -1.67 2.50
CA GLY A 51 -10.33 -0.34 3.09
C GLY A 51 -11.51 -0.21 4.06
N MET A 52 -11.92 -1.30 4.72
CA MET A 52 -13.16 -1.35 5.51
C MET A 52 -13.27 -0.24 6.58
N GLN A 53 -12.15 0.15 7.19
CA GLN A 53 -12.07 0.99 8.39
C GLN A 53 -11.23 2.27 8.15
N MET A 54 -11.30 2.83 6.94
CA MET A 54 -10.62 4.09 6.61
C MET A 54 -11.45 5.31 7.00
N GLN A 55 -10.98 6.14 7.93
CA GLN A 55 -11.66 7.40 8.29
C GLN A 55 -11.04 8.58 7.54
N GLY A 56 -11.21 8.62 6.21
CA GLY A 56 -10.62 9.64 5.34
C GLY A 56 -9.55 9.09 4.40
N GLY A 57 -8.69 9.98 3.91
CA GLY A 57 -7.65 9.65 2.92
C GLY A 57 -8.18 9.70 1.49
N ASN A 58 -7.45 10.41 0.64
CA ASN A 58 -7.80 10.63 -0.75
C ASN A 58 -6.86 9.89 -1.69
N ASP A 59 -7.34 9.60 -2.89
CA ASP A 59 -6.53 9.12 -4.00
C ASP A 59 -5.82 7.78 -3.69
N ASN A 60 -6.48 6.87 -2.97
CA ASN A 60 -5.95 5.53 -2.67
C ASN A 60 -6.48 4.46 -3.64
N THR A 61 -5.63 3.51 -4.00
CA THR A 61 -6.02 2.27 -4.70
C THR A 61 -5.79 1.08 -3.78
N ILE A 62 -6.87 0.40 -3.37
CA ILE A 62 -6.84 -0.67 -2.38
C ILE A 62 -7.56 -1.89 -2.95
N ILE A 63 -6.78 -2.92 -3.26
CA ILE A 63 -7.25 -4.11 -3.96
C ILE A 63 -6.81 -5.35 -3.18
N GLY A 64 -7.74 -6.19 -2.78
CA GLY A 64 -7.49 -7.45 -2.08
C GLY A 64 -8.38 -7.67 -0.88
N TYR A 65 -8.48 -8.92 -0.42
CA TYR A 65 -9.18 -9.26 0.80
C TYR A 65 -8.49 -8.59 2.00
N TRP A 66 -9.24 -7.79 2.75
CA TRP A 66 -8.77 -7.13 3.96
C TRP A 66 -7.52 -6.23 3.77
N ALA A 67 -7.23 -5.81 2.53
CA ALA A 67 -6.19 -4.82 2.25
C ALA A 67 -6.53 -3.52 2.97
N ARG A 68 -5.59 -2.98 3.75
CA ARG A 68 -5.77 -1.79 4.60
C ARG A 68 -7.07 -1.78 5.43
N GLY A 69 -7.46 -2.92 6.03
CA GLY A 69 -8.68 -2.98 6.84
C GLY A 69 -8.47 -3.08 8.35
N SER A 70 -7.35 -2.58 8.89
CA SER A 70 -7.16 -2.45 10.34
C SER A 70 -8.11 -1.42 10.96
N ALA A 71 -8.42 -1.62 12.25
CA ALA A 71 -9.65 -1.15 12.89
C ALA A 71 -9.83 0.37 13.01
N VAL A 72 -8.79 1.19 12.85
CA VAL A 72 -8.91 2.65 12.75
C VAL A 72 -7.65 3.16 12.04
N SER A 73 -7.79 3.63 10.79
CA SER A 73 -6.72 4.38 10.12
C SER A 73 -7.22 5.79 9.86
N THR A 74 -6.43 6.81 10.21
CA THR A 74 -6.70 8.23 9.97
C THR A 74 -6.58 8.62 8.49
N GLY A 75 -6.68 7.66 7.57
CA GLY A 75 -6.74 7.93 6.14
C GLY A 75 -5.47 8.60 5.57
N GLY A 76 -4.39 7.86 5.42
CA GLY A 76 -3.28 8.29 4.55
C GLY A 76 -3.71 8.41 3.08
N ASN A 77 -3.13 9.37 2.37
CA ASN A 77 -3.40 9.73 0.99
C ASN A 77 -2.45 9.05 0.01
N ASN A 78 -2.85 8.96 -1.26
CA ASN A 78 -1.98 8.58 -2.38
C ASN A 78 -1.30 7.22 -2.22
N ASN A 79 -1.97 6.26 -1.57
CA ASN A 79 -1.42 4.92 -1.38
C ASN A 79 -1.95 3.90 -2.40
N VAL A 80 -1.10 2.95 -2.76
CA VAL A 80 -1.44 1.77 -3.55
C VAL A 80 -1.21 0.52 -2.70
N HIS A 81 -2.28 -0.18 -2.34
CA HIS A 81 -2.24 -1.44 -1.62
C HIS A 81 -2.88 -2.52 -2.48
N ILE A 82 -2.10 -3.50 -2.92
CA ILE A 82 -2.58 -4.59 -3.79
C ILE A 82 -2.15 -5.93 -3.20
N GLY A 83 -3.12 -6.79 -2.91
CA GLY A 83 -2.92 -8.11 -2.31
C GLY A 83 -3.74 -8.30 -1.03
N SER A 84 -3.91 -9.56 -0.62
CA SER A 84 -4.57 -9.88 0.65
C SER A 84 -3.79 -9.23 1.79
N GLU A 85 -4.47 -8.52 2.70
CA GLU A 85 -3.88 -7.83 3.85
C GLU A 85 -2.74 -6.84 3.54
N ALA A 86 -2.60 -6.40 2.27
CA ALA A 86 -1.59 -5.41 1.89
C ALA A 86 -1.78 -4.09 2.68
N GLY A 87 -0.70 -3.62 3.29
CA GLY A 87 -0.69 -2.43 4.16
C GLY A 87 -1.79 -2.42 5.22
N ARG A 88 -2.13 -3.59 5.81
CA ARG A 88 -3.26 -3.77 6.73
C ARG A 88 -3.38 -2.66 7.78
N SER A 89 -2.24 -2.23 8.34
CA SER A 89 -2.14 -1.21 9.39
C SER A 89 -1.45 0.07 8.95
N ASN A 90 -1.39 0.35 7.64
CA ASN A 90 -0.72 1.55 7.14
C ASN A 90 -1.55 2.80 7.35
N ASN A 91 -0.88 3.84 7.87
CA ASN A 91 -1.47 5.15 8.15
C ASN A 91 -0.72 6.28 7.43
N GLY A 92 0.42 6.01 6.78
CA GLY A 92 1.19 7.03 6.06
C GLY A 92 0.65 7.31 4.66
N ASP A 93 1.31 8.27 4.01
CA ASP A 93 0.99 8.78 2.68
C ASP A 93 1.96 8.23 1.63
N GLY A 94 1.53 8.15 0.38
CA GLY A 94 2.42 7.93 -0.76
C GLY A 94 3.11 6.57 -0.78
N ASN A 95 2.48 5.53 -0.20
CA ASN A 95 3.06 4.20 -0.13
C ASN A 95 2.58 3.27 -1.26
N VAL A 96 3.42 2.32 -1.64
CA VAL A 96 3.09 1.22 -2.56
C VAL A 96 3.40 -0.10 -1.86
N PHE A 97 2.36 -0.87 -1.56
CA PHE A 97 2.45 -2.22 -1.01
C PHE A 97 1.85 -3.22 -1.97
N LEU A 98 2.67 -4.17 -2.40
CA LEU A 98 2.23 -5.33 -3.15
C LEU A 98 2.42 -6.56 -2.23
N SER A 99 1.31 -7.06 -1.67
CA SER A 99 1.17 -8.12 -0.64
C SER A 99 1.24 -7.67 0.83
N ALA A 100 0.78 -8.56 1.72
CA ALA A 100 0.92 -8.43 3.17
C ALA A 100 2.38 -8.53 3.61
N ILE A 101 2.74 -7.74 4.61
CA ILE A 101 3.98 -7.89 5.36
C ILE A 101 3.67 -7.83 6.86
N GLN A 102 4.49 -8.48 7.69
CA GLN A 102 4.33 -8.48 9.15
C GLN A 102 5.22 -7.47 9.89
N GLN A 103 5.98 -6.63 9.20
CA GLN A 103 6.90 -5.67 9.84
C GLN A 103 6.21 -4.35 10.22
N ALA A 104 6.10 -4.07 11.52
CA ALA A 104 5.37 -2.91 12.06
C ALA A 104 5.93 -1.54 11.63
N ASP A 105 7.26 -1.39 11.53
CA ASP A 105 7.90 -0.10 11.21
C ASP A 105 7.64 0.29 9.74
N ILE A 106 7.69 -0.69 8.84
CA ILE A 106 7.33 -0.50 7.43
C ILE A 106 5.82 -0.24 7.31
N LEU A 107 4.99 -0.75 8.21
CA LEU A 107 3.56 -0.55 8.09
C LEU A 107 3.13 0.88 8.39
N SER A 108 3.80 1.65 9.25
CA SER A 108 3.25 2.97 9.67
C SER A 108 3.81 4.21 8.95
N GLY A 109 4.91 4.08 8.19
CA GLY A 109 5.56 5.20 7.50
C GLY A 109 4.90 5.68 6.19
N SER A 110 5.47 6.75 5.62
CA SER A 110 5.11 7.34 4.32
C SER A 110 6.22 7.11 3.27
N HIS A 111 5.90 7.27 1.99
CA HIS A 111 6.81 7.16 0.84
C HIS A 111 7.54 5.82 0.72
N GLN A 112 6.86 4.75 1.10
CA GLN A 112 7.44 3.42 1.12
C GLN A 112 7.11 2.66 -0.15
N LEU A 113 8.10 1.94 -0.67
CA LEU A 113 7.89 0.88 -1.64
C LEU A 113 8.08 -0.45 -0.92
N VAL A 114 7.13 -1.36 -1.07
CA VAL A 114 7.18 -2.71 -0.52
C VAL A 114 6.61 -3.68 -1.54
N ILE A 115 7.46 -4.57 -2.03
CA ILE A 115 7.07 -5.67 -2.89
C ILE A 115 7.49 -6.96 -2.20
N HIS A 116 6.52 -7.79 -1.87
CA HIS A 116 6.72 -9.01 -1.11
C HIS A 116 5.88 -10.13 -1.73
N ASN A 117 6.39 -11.35 -1.74
CA ASN A 117 5.62 -12.51 -2.22
C ASN A 117 5.95 -13.83 -1.50
N ASN A 118 6.67 -13.77 -0.38
CA ASN A 118 7.33 -14.94 0.21
C ASN A 118 7.02 -15.02 1.70
N GLU A 119 6.93 -16.22 2.28
CA GLU A 119 6.66 -16.37 3.73
C GLU A 119 7.77 -15.84 4.65
N SER A 120 8.89 -15.35 4.08
CA SER A 120 9.94 -14.67 4.83
C SER A 120 9.50 -13.28 5.26
N ASP A 121 9.87 -12.87 6.47
CA ASP A 121 9.61 -11.51 6.97
C ASP A 121 10.23 -10.39 6.12
N ASN A 122 11.18 -10.72 5.24
CA ASN A 122 11.91 -9.76 4.41
C ASN A 122 11.24 -9.55 3.04
N PRO A 123 10.84 -8.31 2.68
CA PRO A 123 10.32 -8.01 1.34
C PRO A 123 11.35 -8.29 0.25
N LEU A 124 10.92 -8.60 -0.97
CA LEU A 124 11.84 -8.79 -2.11
C LEU A 124 12.50 -7.48 -2.53
N ILE A 125 11.69 -6.41 -2.59
CA ILE A 125 12.12 -5.06 -2.90
C ILE A 125 11.45 -4.17 -1.89
N TYR A 126 12.24 -3.32 -1.23
CA TYR A 126 11.68 -2.36 -0.31
C TYR A 126 12.49 -1.06 -0.33
N GLY A 127 11.90 0.01 0.18
CA GLY A 127 12.60 1.28 0.25
C GLY A 127 11.75 2.37 0.87
N ILE A 128 12.44 3.41 1.33
CA ILE A 128 11.84 4.63 1.85
C ILE A 128 12.48 5.82 1.13
N ASP A 129 11.66 6.79 0.75
CA ASP A 129 12.08 8.00 0.04
C ASP A 129 13.00 7.65 -1.14
N GLU A 130 14.28 8.05 -1.11
CA GLU A 130 15.25 7.83 -2.17
C GLU A 130 15.94 6.45 -2.12
N ARG A 131 15.94 5.77 -0.97
CA ARG A 131 16.70 4.53 -0.74
C ARG A 131 15.86 3.30 -1.06
N LYS A 132 16.32 2.48 -2.02
CA LYS A 132 15.69 1.20 -2.40
C LYS A 132 16.69 0.07 -2.26
N GLU A 133 16.22 -1.05 -1.74
CA GLU A 133 16.98 -2.26 -1.49
C GLU A 133 16.28 -3.44 -2.18
N ILE A 134 17.08 -4.39 -2.66
CA ILE A 134 16.62 -5.64 -3.25
C ILE A 134 17.23 -6.77 -2.41
N ASN A 135 16.38 -7.63 -1.86
CA ASN A 135 16.81 -8.83 -1.19
C ASN A 135 17.06 -9.93 -2.22
N GLY A 136 18.33 -10.12 -2.57
CA GLY A 136 18.78 -11.07 -3.58
C GLY A 136 19.73 -10.44 -4.59
N SER A 137 20.00 -11.14 -5.69
CA SER A 137 20.84 -10.62 -6.78
C SER A 137 20.00 -9.90 -7.82
N LEU A 138 20.44 -8.72 -8.26
CA LEU A 138 19.90 -8.00 -9.41
C LEU A 138 20.78 -8.25 -10.64
N SER A 139 20.21 -8.86 -11.69
CA SER A 139 20.87 -8.98 -13.00
C SER A 139 20.42 -7.84 -13.91
N ILE A 140 21.36 -7.15 -14.55
CA ILE A 140 21.07 -6.09 -15.53
C ILE A 140 21.83 -6.43 -16.82
N GLU A 141 21.10 -6.76 -17.89
CA GLU A 141 21.69 -7.04 -19.20
C GLU A 141 21.92 -5.75 -20.00
N GLY A 142 23.00 -5.70 -20.78
CA GLY A 142 23.27 -4.59 -21.71
C GLY A 142 23.94 -3.34 -21.13
N LEU A 143 24.52 -3.41 -19.93
CA LEU A 143 25.27 -2.28 -19.37
C LEU A 143 26.67 -2.15 -20.00
N ASN A 144 26.82 -1.22 -20.94
CA ASN A 144 28.13 -0.73 -21.40
C ASN A 144 28.70 0.26 -20.38
N PHE A 145 29.36 -0.24 -19.32
CA PHE A 145 30.06 0.62 -18.37
C PHE A 145 31.34 1.22 -18.99
N PHE A 146 31.25 2.40 -19.61
CA PHE A 146 32.42 3.26 -19.80
C PHE A 146 32.71 3.96 -18.46
N ALA A 147 33.44 3.28 -17.58
CA ALA A 147 33.86 3.69 -16.25
C ALA A 147 32.72 3.94 -15.22
N CYS A 148 32.40 2.92 -14.42
CA CYS A 148 31.94 3.18 -13.05
C CYS A 148 32.24 1.99 -12.15
N ARG A 149 32.99 2.27 -11.08
CA ARG A 149 33.28 1.35 -9.98
C ARG A 149 31.97 1.19 -9.18
N VAL A 150 31.27 0.08 -9.36
CA VAL A 150 30.19 -0.31 -8.45
C VAL A 150 30.86 -0.72 -7.13
N LEU A 151 30.90 0.19 -6.15
CA LEU A 151 31.24 -0.17 -4.77
C LEU A 151 30.04 -0.92 -4.17
N LEU A 152 29.96 -2.23 -4.40
CA LEU A 152 29.18 -3.10 -3.54
C LEU A 152 29.95 -3.22 -2.22
N PRO A 153 29.32 -3.02 -1.04
CA PRO A 153 29.93 -3.45 0.20
C PRO A 153 30.00 -4.97 0.15
N LEU A 154 31.15 -5.51 -0.24
CA LEU A 154 31.50 -6.89 0.05
C LEU A 154 31.60 -6.96 1.58
N SER A 155 30.59 -7.56 2.21
CA SER A 155 30.72 -8.05 3.56
C SER A 155 31.95 -8.96 3.62
N GLY A 156 33.04 -8.48 4.20
CA GLY A 156 34.11 -9.34 4.72
C GLY A 156 35.42 -9.46 3.93
N THR A 157 35.92 -8.44 3.23
CA THR A 157 37.35 -8.43 2.85
C THR A 157 38.06 -7.21 3.40
N THR A 158 38.80 -7.41 4.50
CA THR A 158 39.83 -6.50 4.98
C THR A 158 40.92 -6.34 3.92
N CYS A 159 41.21 -5.11 3.49
CA CYS A 159 42.42 -4.83 2.73
C CYS A 159 43.62 -4.98 3.67
N GLN A 160 44.46 -6.00 3.46
CA GLN A 160 45.85 -5.94 3.89
C GLN A 160 46.70 -5.43 2.74
N SER A 161 47.65 -4.56 3.10
CA SER A 161 48.63 -3.87 2.25
C SER A 161 49.45 -4.79 1.38
#